data_AF-A0A8D3BN13-F1
#
_entry.id   AF-A0A8D3BN13-F1
#
_cell.length_a   1.000
_cell.length_b   1.000
_cell.length_c   1.000
_cell.angle_alpha   90.00
_cell.angle_beta   90.00
_cell.angle_gamma   90.00
#
_symmetry.space_group_name_H-M   'P 1'
#
loop_
_entity.id
_entity.type
_entity.pdbx_description
1 polymer ?
#
loop_
_entity_poly.entity_id
_entity_poly.type
_entity_poly.pdbx_seq_one_letter_code
_entity_poly.pdbx_strand_id
1 'polypeptide(L)'
;MTSSDMDTLILLLLLGAHGATAVTHSLKYFYTGSSQVPNFPEFVAVGLVDEATDAQYWERTTRGLLGEQQSFKNNIGIAKQRFNQTGGLFVSLSTGNISRTRPSPTSQGKL
;
A
#
# COMPACT_ATOMS: atom_id res chain seq x y z
N MET A 1 -23.83 -29.82 39.97
CA MET A 1 -23.22 -29.71 38.64
C MET A 1 -22.74 -31.09 38.26
N THR A 2 -23.33 -31.71 37.25
CA THR A 2 -23.02 -33.08 36.82
C THR A 2 -21.86 -33.08 35.81
N SER A 3 -21.21 -34.23 35.59
CA SER A 3 -20.14 -34.36 34.60
C SER A 3 -20.60 -33.91 33.20
N SER A 4 -21.83 -34.25 32.83
CA SER A 4 -22.45 -33.86 31.57
C SER A 4 -22.67 -32.34 31.45
N ASP A 5 -22.92 -31.64 32.57
CA ASP A 5 -23.06 -30.18 32.56
C ASP A 5 -21.69 -29.52 32.28
N MET A 6 -20.62 -30.05 32.85
CA MET A 6 -19.26 -29.55 32.67
C MET A 6 -18.74 -29.77 31.24
N ASP A 7 -19.02 -30.93 30.66
CA ASP A 7 -18.67 -31.25 29.26
C ASP A 7 -19.43 -30.36 28.27
N THR A 8 -20.70 -30.06 28.56
CA THR A 8 -21.52 -29.15 27.76
C THR A 8 -20.96 -27.72 27.79
N LEU A 9 -20.49 -27.26 28.95
CA LEU A 9 -19.83 -25.95 29.09
C LEU A 9 -18.50 -25.87 28.34
N ILE A 10 -17.73 -26.96 28.30
CA ILE A 10 -16.48 -27.06 27.53
C ILE A 10 -16.76 -27.02 26.02
N LEU A 11 -17.80 -27.72 25.54
CA LEU A 11 -18.21 -27.66 24.14
C LEU A 11 -18.70 -26.26 23.74
N LEU A 12 -19.39 -25.55 24.63
CA LEU A 12 -19.84 -24.17 24.41
C LEU A 12 -18.65 -23.18 24.35
N LEU A 13 -17.63 -23.38 25.20
CA LEU A 13 -16.38 -22.61 25.17
C LEU A 13 -15.58 -22.85 23.88
N LEU A 14 -15.50 -24.09 23.38
CA LEU A 14 -14.81 -24.43 22.14
C LEU A 14 -15.56 -23.96 20.89
N LEU A 15 -16.90 -24.00 20.90
CA LEU A 15 -17.73 -23.48 19.82
C LEU A 15 -17.71 -21.94 19.74
N GLY A 16 -17.37 -21.25 20.85
CA GLY A 16 -17.20 -19.79 20.91
C GLY A 16 -15.90 -19.27 20.28
N ALA A 17 -14.93 -20.14 19.98
CA ALA A 17 -13.63 -19.76 19.40
C ALA A 17 -13.66 -19.77 17.85
N HIS A 18 -14.59 -19.03 17.23
CA HIS A 18 -14.55 -18.82 15.77
C HIS A 18 -13.52 -17.71 15.47
N GLY A 19 -12.43 -18.11 14.83
CA GLY A 19 -11.22 -17.31 14.62
C GLY A 19 -11.46 -15.97 13.94
N ALA A 20 -10.81 -14.94 14.48
CA ALA A 20 -10.69 -13.65 13.82
C ALA A 20 -9.68 -13.76 12.67
N THR A 21 -10.15 -13.84 11.43
CA THR A 21 -9.29 -13.76 10.24
C THR A 21 -9.05 -12.30 9.89
N ALA A 22 -7.80 -11.83 10.00
CA ALA A 22 -7.42 -10.51 9.55
C ALA A 22 -7.10 -10.52 8.04
N VAL A 23 -7.73 -9.64 7.27
CA VAL A 23 -7.43 -9.48 5.83
C VAL A 23 -6.27 -8.50 5.67
N THR A 24 -5.21 -8.96 4.99
CA THR A 24 -4.05 -8.14 4.65
C THR A 24 -4.17 -7.67 3.21
N HIS A 25 -4.27 -6.36 3.00
CA HIS A 25 -4.24 -5.74 1.68
C HIS A 25 -2.83 -5.24 1.38
N SER A 26 -2.36 -5.41 0.15
CA SER A 26 -1.11 -4.82 -0.32
C SER A 26 -1.36 -3.80 -1.44
N LEU A 27 -0.58 -2.73 -1.43
CA LEU A 27 -0.41 -1.82 -2.55
C LEU A 27 1.00 -1.94 -3.07
N LYS A 28 1.09 -2.21 -4.37
CA LYS A 28 2.31 -2.12 -5.14
C LYS A 28 2.28 -0.85 -5.97
N TYR A 29 3.35 -0.07 -5.94
CA TYR A 29 3.47 1.13 -6.77
C TYR A 29 4.69 1.05 -7.69
N PHE A 30 4.55 1.69 -8.85
CA PHE A 30 5.59 1.87 -9.85
C PHE A 30 5.71 3.34 -10.17
N TYR A 31 6.92 3.87 -10.09
CA TYR A 31 7.27 5.22 -10.50
C TYR A 31 8.09 5.15 -11.77
N THR A 32 7.71 5.94 -12.78
CA THR A 32 8.58 6.24 -13.90
C THR A 32 8.81 7.74 -14.00
N GLY A 33 10.07 8.08 -14.19
CA GLY A 33 10.53 9.44 -14.46
C GLY A 33 11.13 9.53 -15.83
N SER A 34 10.78 10.57 -16.56
CA SER A 34 11.45 10.91 -17.80
C SER A 34 11.90 12.37 -17.77
N SER A 35 12.97 12.71 -18.49
CA SER A 35 13.44 14.09 -18.63
C SER A 35 13.57 14.43 -20.11
N GLN A 36 13.12 15.64 -20.48
CA GLN A 36 13.33 16.25 -21.81
C GLN A 36 12.64 15.54 -22.99
N VAL A 37 11.47 14.93 -22.76
CA VAL A 37 10.62 14.40 -23.84
C VAL A 37 9.43 15.34 -24.07
N PRO A 38 9.34 16.04 -25.21
CA PRO A 38 8.19 16.88 -25.52
C PRO A 38 6.88 16.08 -25.52
N ASN A 39 5.81 16.65 -24.96
CA ASN A 39 4.47 16.04 -24.87
C ASN A 39 4.38 14.74 -24.04
N PHE A 40 5.41 14.39 -23.27
CA PHE A 40 5.41 13.21 -22.41
C PHE A 40 5.59 13.63 -20.94
N PRO A 41 4.89 13.00 -19.98
CA PRO A 41 4.95 13.37 -18.58
C PRO A 41 6.34 13.09 -17.95
N GLU A 42 6.84 14.06 -17.19
CA GLU A 42 8.11 13.92 -16.44
C GLU A 42 8.04 12.88 -15.31
N PHE A 43 6.82 12.58 -14.85
CA PHE A 43 6.56 11.67 -13.75
C PHE A 43 5.23 10.96 -13.96
N VAL A 44 5.21 9.63 -13.83
CA VAL A 44 4.01 8.81 -13.80
C VAL A 44 4.13 7.83 -12.65
N ALA A 45 3.06 7.72 -11.86
CA ALA A 45 2.95 6.76 -10.78
C ALA A 45 1.71 5.89 -10.99
N VAL A 46 1.87 4.57 -10.91
CA VAL A 46 0.78 3.59 -11.04
C VAL A 46 0.75 2.73 -9.78
N GLY A 47 -0.42 2.62 -9.16
CA GLY A 47 -0.67 1.73 -8.03
C GLY A 47 -1.48 0.50 -8.45
N LEU A 48 -1.18 -0.66 -7.87
CA LEU A 48 -1.98 -1.88 -7.94
C LEU A 48 -2.37 -2.24 -6.50
N VAL A 49 -3.66 -2.29 -6.21
CA VAL A 49 -4.16 -2.72 -4.91
C VAL A 49 -4.71 -4.14 -5.05
N ASP A 50 -4.38 -5.01 -4.10
CA ASP A 50 -5.06 -6.29 -3.93
C ASP A 50 -6.52 -6.02 -3.51
N GLU A 51 -7.38 -5.92 -4.52
CA GLU A 51 -8.86 -5.88 -4.46
C GLU A 51 -9.48 -4.78 -3.55
N ALA A 52 -8.96 -3.55 -3.53
CA ALA A 52 -9.66 -2.44 -2.87
C ALA A 52 -10.14 -1.37 -3.87
N THR A 53 -11.46 -1.34 -4.07
CA THR A 53 -12.25 -0.22 -4.60
C THR A 53 -12.48 0.88 -3.54
N ASP A 54 -11.55 1.06 -2.59
CA ASP A 54 -11.71 2.04 -1.52
C ASP A 54 -11.15 3.40 -1.97
N ALA A 55 -12.05 4.33 -2.31
CA ALA A 55 -11.71 5.67 -2.77
C ALA A 55 -10.80 6.43 -1.77
N GLN A 56 -10.96 6.20 -0.46
CA GLN A 56 -10.13 6.85 0.56
C GLN A 56 -8.68 6.36 0.52
N TYR A 57 -8.49 5.09 0.18
CA TYR A 57 -7.16 4.51 0.00
C TYR A 57 -6.43 5.15 -1.19
N TRP A 58 -7.14 5.29 -2.32
CA TRP A 58 -6.61 5.93 -3.53
C TRP A 58 -6.30 7.41 -3.32
N GLU A 59 -7.13 8.14 -2.58
CA GLU A 59 -6.88 9.55 -2.26
C GLU A 59 -5.62 9.71 -1.39
N ARG A 60 -5.50 8.91 -0.33
CA ARG A 60 -4.33 8.94 0.56
C ARG A 60 -3.05 8.55 -0.18
N THR A 61 -3.12 7.55 -1.03
CA THR A 61 -2.00 7.09 -1.85
C THR A 61 -1.58 8.21 -2.80
N THR A 62 -2.50 8.74 -3.60
CA THR A 62 -2.25 9.84 -4.53
C THR A 62 -1.56 11.02 -3.84
N ARG A 63 -2.03 11.41 -2.64
CA ARG A 63 -1.42 12.48 -1.86
C ARG A 63 0.02 12.19 -1.45
N GLY A 64 0.32 10.95 -1.06
CA GLY A 64 1.69 10.52 -0.78
C GLY A 64 2.58 10.55 -2.02
N LEU A 65 2.07 10.07 -3.17
CA LEU A 65 2.80 10.08 -4.44
C LEU A 65 3.12 11.52 -4.92
N LEU A 66 2.18 12.45 -4.72
CA LEU A 66 2.39 13.88 -5.01
C LEU A 66 3.47 14.49 -4.12
N GLY A 67 3.54 14.09 -2.84
CA GLY A 67 4.62 14.51 -1.94
C GLY A 67 6.00 14.04 -2.38
N GLU A 68 6.10 12.83 -2.94
CA GLU A 68 7.35 12.24 -3.43
C GLU A 68 7.80 12.81 -4.79
N GLN A 69 6.90 13.47 -5.53
CA GLN A 69 7.20 13.97 -6.87
C GLN A 69 8.39 14.94 -6.88
N GLN A 70 8.48 15.86 -5.92
CA GLN A 70 9.58 16.82 -5.88
C GLN A 70 10.91 16.17 -5.53
N SER A 71 10.91 15.25 -4.56
CA SER A 71 12.09 14.44 -4.20
C SER A 71 12.59 13.66 -5.41
N PHE A 72 11.68 13.06 -6.16
CA PHE A 72 11.99 12.33 -7.37
C PHE A 72 12.58 13.23 -8.47
N LYS A 73 12.00 14.41 -8.72
CA LYS A 73 12.57 15.40 -9.65
C LYS A 73 13.97 15.85 -9.25
N ASN A 74 14.17 16.13 -7.95
CA ASN A 74 15.48 16.51 -7.42
C ASN A 74 16.51 15.38 -7.62
N ASN A 75 16.11 14.13 -7.36
CA ASN A 75 16.95 12.95 -7.56
C ASN A 75 17.36 12.75 -9.02
N ILE A 76 16.46 13.04 -9.98
CA ILE A 76 16.80 13.04 -11.42
C ILE A 76 17.88 14.08 -11.72
N GLY A 77 17.73 15.32 -11.23
CA GLY A 77 18.72 16.37 -11.43
C GLY A 77 20.10 15.98 -10.91
N ILE A 78 20.15 15.41 -9.71
CA ILE A 78 21.38 14.90 -9.09
C ILE A 78 21.96 13.73 -9.92
N ALA A 79 21.13 12.81 -10.37
CA ALA A 79 21.58 11.67 -11.18
C ALA A 79 22.18 12.12 -12.52
N LYS A 80 21.55 13.07 -13.22
CA LYS A 80 22.08 13.63 -14.47
C LYS A 80 23.46 14.27 -14.28
N GLN A 81 23.63 15.02 -13.18
CA GLN A 81 24.92 15.61 -12.84
C GLN A 81 25.98 14.54 -12.50
N ARG A 82 25.62 13.53 -11.70
CA ARG A 82 26.55 12.45 -11.28
C ARG A 82 26.99 11.56 -12.44
N PHE A 83 26.10 11.27 -13.38
CA PHE A 83 26.40 10.45 -14.55
C PHE A 83 26.96 11.26 -15.73
N ASN A 84 27.30 12.54 -15.52
CA ASN A 84 27.81 13.46 -16.54
C ASN A 84 26.93 13.47 -17.82
N GLN A 85 25.62 13.31 -17.65
CA GLN A 85 24.68 13.34 -18.77
C GLN A 85 24.30 14.79 -19.07
N THR A 86 25.00 15.39 -20.05
CA THR A 86 24.77 16.76 -20.53
C THR A 86 23.64 16.85 -21.55
N GLY A 87 23.08 15.72 -21.98
CA GLY A 87 21.89 15.62 -22.83
C GLY A 87 21.51 14.16 -23.13
N GLY A 88 20.21 13.88 -23.21
CA GLY A 88 19.65 12.55 -23.51
C GLY A 88 18.42 12.18 -22.69
N LEU A 89 17.66 11.18 -23.16
CA LEU A 89 16.51 10.62 -22.47
C LEU A 89 16.96 9.91 -21.18
N PHE A 90 16.68 10.51 -20.02
CA PHE A 90 16.86 9.85 -18.73
C PHE A 90 15.54 9.19 -18.33
N VAL A 91 15.50 7.85 -18.29
CA VAL A 91 14.37 7.08 -17.75
C VAL A 91 14.78 6.42 -16.45
N SER A 92 14.04 6.69 -15.38
CA SER A 92 14.20 6.01 -14.09
C SER A 92 12.93 5.22 -13.78
N LEU A 93 13.09 3.97 -13.34
CA LEU A 93 12.00 3.11 -12.89
C LEU A 93 12.26 2.71 -11.43
N SER A 94 11.27 2.89 -10.57
CA SER A 94 11.31 2.46 -9.17
C SER A 94 10.03 1.73 -8.80
N THR A 95 10.13 0.70 -7.96
CA THR A 95 8.97 -0.06 -7.45
C THR A 95 9.02 -0.12 -5.93
N GLY A 96 7.85 -0.12 -5.29
CA GLY A 96 7.77 -0.39 -3.86
C GLY A 96 6.43 -0.99 -3.47
N ASN A 97 6.41 -1.63 -2.30
CA ASN A 97 5.26 -2.35 -1.76
C ASN A 97 4.92 -1.83 -0.35
N ILE A 98 3.64 -1.62 -0.07
CA ILE A 98 3.11 -1.29 1.25
C ILE A 98 1.98 -2.27 1.57
N SER A 99 2.12 -3.06 2.63
CA SER A 99 1.06 -3.94 3.13
C SER A 99 0.40 -3.35 4.36
N ARG A 100 -0.95 -3.35 4.41
CA ARG A 100 -1.74 -3.00 5.60
C ARG A 100 -2.77 -4.07 5.90
N THR A 101 -2.82 -4.48 7.15
CA THR A 101 -3.83 -5.39 7.66
C THR A 101 -4.98 -4.58 8.25
N ARG A 102 -6.21 -4.77 7.75
CA ARG A 102 -7.40 -4.18 8.37
C ARG A 102 -7.80 -5.07 9.55
N PRO A 103 -7.94 -4.52 10.78
CA PRO A 103 -8.41 -5.30 11.91
C PRO A 103 -9.88 -5.68 11.72
N SER A 104 -10.27 -6.85 12.25
CA SER A 104 -11.64 -7.38 12.19
C SER A 104 -12.64 -6.34 12.72
N PRO A 105 -13.85 -6.20 12.13
CA PRO A 105 -14.88 -5.26 12.58
C PRO A 105 -15.20 -5.36 14.07
N THR A 106 -15.02 -6.56 14.65
CA THR A 106 -15.28 -6.85 16.07
C THR A 106 -14.31 -6.17 17.04
N SER A 107 -13.16 -5.64 16.57
CA SER A 107 -12.19 -4.94 17.43
C SER A 107 -12.38 -3.42 17.44
N GLN A 108 -13.32 -2.88 16.67
CA GLN A 108 -13.68 -1.47 16.73
C GLN A 108 -14.78 -1.32 17.78
N GLY A 109 -14.38 -0.95 18.99
CA GLY A 109 -15.26 -0.81 20.14
C GLY A 109 -16.53 -0.03 19.80
N LYS A 110 -17.68 -0.66 20.02
CA LYS A 110 -18.97 0.00 20.05
C LYS A 110 -18.96 0.91 21.28
N LEU A 111 -19.04 2.23 21.08
CA LEU A 111 -19.39 3.17 22.14
C LEU A 111 -20.81 2.87 22.67
#